data_AF-A0A1Z8JQ18-F1
#
_entry.id   AF-A0A1Z8JQ18-F1
#
_cell.length_a   1.000
_cell.length_b   1.000
_cell.length_c   1.000
_cell.angle_alpha   90.00
_cell.angle_beta   90.00
_cell.angle_gamma   90.00
#
_symmetry.space_group_name_H-M   'P 1'
#
loop_
_entity.id
_entity.type
_entity.pdbx_description
1 polymer ?
#
loop_
_entity_poly.entity_id
_entity_poly.type
_entity_poly.pdbx_seq_one_letter_code
_entity_poly.pdbx_strand_id
1 'polypeptide(L)'
;MSAQWSYITEELLASPLSVSTLVESLKTTPESIDDVFYELILSIAEYDRASTATYSSILAALFKEFPNKEEKFLVLSQAFPSTSSLNSFLKNCSIDKSLKVLHLDKNILKSEGIFPDYGRYQYIDARTRIFSVDSYSSLHESSEGFAKYISEIISFMDKPENPSDLVDTLDQITVIYELDANRCTLIMLNIFANFLGDKEDVVLDICRNCSWWRTQDSNSSIQSTINSYLLNVREENI
;
A
#
# COMPACT_ATOMS: atom_id res chain seq x y z
N MET A 1 -41.74 -0.34 6.81
CA MET A 1 -41.97 0.52 7.98
C MET A 1 -41.88 1.95 7.47
N SER A 2 -42.88 2.80 7.70
CA SER A 2 -42.78 4.21 7.31
C SER A 2 -41.77 4.89 8.24
N ALA A 3 -40.66 5.38 7.70
CA ALA A 3 -39.75 6.23 8.48
C ALA A 3 -40.53 7.46 8.99
N GLN A 4 -40.49 7.70 10.31
CA GLN A 4 -40.95 8.97 10.88
C GLN A 4 -39.82 9.98 10.71
N TRP A 5 -40.11 11.07 10.00
CA TRP A 5 -39.15 12.14 9.70
C TRP A 5 -39.32 13.25 10.73
N SER A 6 -38.29 13.50 11.51
CA SER A 6 -38.30 14.51 12.56
C SER A 6 -37.69 15.83 12.08
N TYR A 7 -36.71 15.76 11.18
CA TYR A 7 -35.93 16.92 10.72
C TYR A 7 -36.09 17.16 9.21
N ILE A 8 -36.00 16.12 8.38
CA ILE A 8 -36.13 16.21 6.92
C ILE A 8 -37.59 16.02 6.51
N THR A 9 -38.43 17.01 6.83
CA THR A 9 -39.87 17.00 6.49
C THR A 9 -40.12 17.35 5.02
N GLU A 10 -41.30 17.00 4.49
CA GLU A 10 -41.70 17.37 3.12
C GLU A 10 -41.72 18.90 2.92
N GLU A 11 -42.06 19.66 3.96
CA GLU A 11 -42.03 21.13 3.95
C GLU A 11 -40.60 21.66 3.77
N LEU A 12 -39.62 21.04 4.44
CA LEU A 12 -38.20 21.39 4.29
C LEU A 12 -37.71 21.14 2.87
N LEU A 13 -38.10 20.02 2.26
CA LEU A 13 -37.70 19.65 0.91
C LEU A 13 -38.35 20.54 -0.16
N ALA A 14 -39.53 21.10 0.12
CA ALA A 14 -40.29 21.95 -0.79
C ALA A 14 -39.85 23.43 -0.78
N SER A 15 -39.26 23.93 0.32
CA SER A 15 -38.97 25.37 0.48
C SER A 15 -37.54 25.66 0.99
N PRO A 16 -36.83 26.63 0.38
CA PRO A 16 -35.50 27.04 0.87
C PRO A 16 -35.55 27.84 2.19
N LEU A 17 -36.68 28.50 2.49
CA LEU A 17 -36.84 29.30 3.72
C LEU A 17 -36.87 28.43 5.00
N SER A 18 -37.30 27.19 4.89
CA SER A 18 -37.33 26.23 6.00
C SER A 18 -35.94 25.74 6.41
N VAL A 19 -34.92 25.87 5.54
CA VAL A 19 -33.54 25.46 5.87
C VAL A 19 -32.93 26.37 6.93
N SER A 20 -33.19 27.68 6.86
CA SER A 20 -32.77 28.63 7.91
C SER A 20 -33.43 28.33 9.25
N THR A 21 -34.71 27.95 9.25
CA THR A 21 -35.44 27.60 10.48
C THR A 21 -34.88 26.34 11.13
N LEU A 22 -34.53 25.32 10.32
CA LEU A 22 -33.86 24.11 10.80
C LEU A 22 -32.51 24.46 11.45
N VAL A 23 -31.69 25.27 10.77
CA VAL A 23 -30.39 25.73 11.31
C VAL A 23 -30.54 26.45 12.65
N GLU A 24 -31.53 27.34 12.78
CA GLU A 24 -31.78 28.07 14.04
C GLU A 24 -32.23 27.12 15.16
N SER A 25 -33.06 26.12 14.86
CA SER A 25 -33.49 25.10 15.85
C SER A 25 -32.34 24.20 16.33
N LEU A 26 -31.36 23.94 15.47
CA LEU A 26 -30.17 23.15 15.81
C LEU A 26 -29.18 23.93 16.68
N LYS A 27 -29.24 25.27 16.70
CA LYS A 27 -28.39 26.10 17.57
C LYS A 27 -28.86 26.13 19.03
N THR A 28 -30.16 25.93 19.27
CA THR A 28 -30.77 26.07 20.61
C THR A 28 -30.78 24.77 21.41
N THR A 29 -30.54 23.62 20.78
CA THR A 29 -30.69 22.29 21.39
C THR A 29 -29.34 21.54 21.36
N PRO A 30 -28.87 20.96 22.49
CA PRO A 30 -27.50 20.40 22.58
C PRO A 30 -27.27 19.03 21.89
N GLU A 31 -28.27 18.41 21.25
CA GLU A 31 -28.08 17.21 20.42
C GLU A 31 -28.83 17.31 19.07
N SER A 32 -28.37 16.50 18.08
CA SER A 32 -29.05 16.02 16.85
C SER A 32 -28.56 16.46 15.46
N ILE A 33 -27.43 17.18 15.29
CA ILE A 33 -26.88 17.34 13.91
C ILE A 33 -26.57 15.98 13.26
N ASP A 34 -26.16 15.02 14.08
CA ASP A 34 -25.89 13.65 13.65
C ASP A 34 -27.20 12.94 13.23
N ASP A 35 -28.33 13.23 13.87
CA ASP A 35 -29.66 12.72 13.48
C ASP A 35 -30.19 13.38 12.20
N VAL A 36 -29.91 14.67 12.01
CA VAL A 36 -30.21 15.37 10.74
C VAL A 36 -29.40 14.75 9.61
N PHE A 37 -28.11 14.45 9.82
CA PHE A 37 -27.30 13.75 8.84
C PHE A 37 -27.84 12.35 8.57
N TYR A 38 -28.23 11.61 9.61
CA TYR A 38 -28.85 10.30 9.47
C TYR A 38 -30.11 10.36 8.59
N GLU A 39 -31.05 11.28 8.88
CA GLU A 39 -32.27 11.44 8.07
C GLU A 39 -31.97 11.91 6.65
N LEU A 40 -30.98 12.79 6.47
CA LEU A 40 -30.58 13.25 5.14
C LEU A 40 -30.03 12.09 4.29
N ILE A 41 -29.13 11.29 4.87
CA ILE A 41 -28.54 10.14 4.19
C ILE A 41 -29.60 9.08 3.92
N LEU A 42 -30.48 8.79 4.89
CA LEU A 42 -31.60 7.85 4.73
C LEU A 42 -32.53 8.29 3.58
N SER A 43 -32.82 9.59 3.51
CA SER A 43 -33.64 10.19 2.45
C SER A 43 -33.02 10.00 1.06
N ILE A 44 -31.69 10.12 0.95
CA ILE A 44 -30.94 9.93 -0.32
C ILE A 44 -30.79 8.44 -0.67
N ALA A 45 -30.47 7.61 0.32
CA ALA A 45 -30.08 6.22 0.11
C ALA A 45 -31.28 5.31 -0.19
N GLU A 46 -32.40 5.49 0.51
CA GLU A 46 -33.53 4.56 0.46
C GLU A 46 -34.82 5.14 -0.14
N TYR A 47 -35.07 6.45 0.01
CA TYR A 47 -36.38 7.03 -0.29
C TYR A 47 -36.41 8.01 -1.48
N ASP A 48 -35.24 8.50 -1.94
CA ASP A 48 -35.05 9.45 -3.05
C ASP A 48 -36.11 10.57 -3.09
N ARG A 49 -36.30 11.26 -1.95
CA ARG A 49 -37.45 12.15 -1.72
C ARG A 49 -37.34 13.51 -2.41
N ALA A 50 -36.13 13.91 -2.83
CA ALA A 50 -35.89 15.21 -3.44
C ALA A 50 -34.73 15.19 -4.44
N SER A 51 -34.56 16.30 -5.16
CA SER A 51 -33.43 16.43 -6.09
C SER A 51 -32.08 16.51 -5.36
N THR A 52 -31.03 16.03 -6.02
CA THR A 52 -29.64 16.12 -5.52
C THR A 52 -29.19 17.56 -5.25
N ALA A 53 -29.73 18.53 -5.99
CA ALA A 53 -29.47 19.95 -5.79
C ALA A 53 -30.06 20.45 -4.45
N THR A 54 -31.26 20.02 -4.11
CA THR A 54 -31.91 20.34 -2.83
C THR A 54 -31.07 19.83 -1.66
N TYR A 55 -30.69 18.55 -1.68
CA TYR A 55 -29.84 17.97 -0.63
C TYR A 55 -28.48 18.66 -0.52
N SER A 56 -27.87 19.02 -1.64
CA SER A 56 -26.59 19.74 -1.66
C SER A 56 -26.71 21.12 -1.05
N SER A 57 -27.82 21.82 -1.29
CA SER A 57 -28.08 23.14 -0.71
C SER A 57 -28.28 23.09 0.81
N ILE A 58 -29.00 22.08 1.30
CA ILE A 58 -29.20 21.83 2.74
C ILE A 58 -27.85 21.54 3.40
N LEU A 59 -27.08 20.62 2.82
CA LEU A 59 -25.79 20.21 3.36
C LEU A 59 -24.78 21.39 3.40
N ALA A 60 -24.76 22.23 2.35
CA ALA A 60 -23.92 23.43 2.32
C ALA A 60 -24.33 24.45 3.40
N ALA A 61 -25.63 24.63 3.65
CA ALA A 61 -26.10 25.49 4.73
C ALA A 61 -25.72 24.95 6.11
N LEU A 62 -25.78 23.63 6.31
CA LEU A 62 -25.35 22.98 7.55
C LEU A 62 -23.86 23.14 7.80
N PHE A 63 -23.00 22.87 6.82
CA PHE A 63 -21.54 23.01 6.99
C PHE A 63 -21.08 24.46 7.18
N LYS A 64 -21.80 25.43 6.62
CA LYS A 64 -21.51 26.85 6.86
C LYS A 64 -21.66 27.23 8.34
N GLU A 65 -22.65 26.67 9.01
CA GLU A 65 -23.01 27.02 10.39
C GLU A 65 -22.38 26.07 11.41
N PHE A 66 -22.05 24.84 11.00
CA PHE A 66 -21.42 23.81 11.80
C PHE A 66 -20.13 23.30 11.13
N PRO A 67 -19.02 24.06 11.24
CA PRO A 67 -17.74 23.67 10.65
C PRO A 67 -17.16 22.42 11.33
N ASN A 68 -16.32 21.67 10.59
CA ASN A 68 -15.67 20.42 11.05
C ASN A 68 -16.64 19.25 11.30
N LYS A 69 -17.78 19.24 10.61
CA LYS A 69 -18.77 18.16 10.67
C LYS A 69 -18.81 17.33 9.39
N GLU A 70 -18.02 17.71 8.39
CA GLU A 70 -17.89 17.05 7.10
C GLU A 70 -17.37 15.62 7.25
N GLU A 71 -16.36 15.42 8.09
CA GLU A 71 -15.81 14.10 8.42
C GLU A 71 -16.89 13.18 8.99
N LYS A 72 -17.64 13.66 9.99
CA LYS A 72 -18.72 12.88 10.61
C LYS A 72 -19.79 12.49 9.60
N PHE A 73 -20.19 13.41 8.72
CA PHE A 73 -21.14 13.13 7.65
C PHE A 73 -20.64 12.02 6.72
N LEU A 74 -19.36 12.08 6.29
CA LEU A 74 -18.76 11.06 5.42
C LEU A 74 -18.69 9.69 6.10
N VAL A 75 -18.30 9.65 7.38
CA VAL A 75 -18.25 8.39 8.15
C VAL A 75 -19.64 7.81 8.31
N LEU A 76 -20.63 8.62 8.68
CA LEU A 76 -22.02 8.18 8.85
C LEU A 76 -22.61 7.67 7.52
N SER A 77 -22.29 8.31 6.40
CA SER A 77 -22.79 7.90 5.07
C SER A 77 -22.41 6.47 4.69
N GLN A 78 -21.32 5.95 5.26
CA GLN A 78 -20.83 4.60 4.98
C GLN A 78 -21.46 3.52 5.86
N ALA A 79 -22.25 3.91 6.87
CA ALA A 79 -23.10 2.96 7.59
C ALA A 79 -24.31 2.51 6.75
N PHE A 80 -24.62 3.22 5.66
CA PHE A 80 -25.74 2.92 4.78
C PHE A 80 -25.31 2.06 3.58
N PRO A 81 -26.25 1.28 3.00
CA PRO A 81 -25.99 0.56 1.76
C PRO A 81 -25.52 1.51 0.66
N SER A 82 -24.46 1.12 -0.04
CA SER A 82 -23.95 1.90 -1.19
C SER A 82 -24.94 1.79 -2.36
N THR A 83 -25.67 2.87 -2.60
CA THR A 83 -26.58 3.02 -3.76
C THR A 83 -26.00 4.00 -4.77
N SER A 84 -26.41 3.90 -6.04
CA SER A 84 -25.94 4.81 -7.10
C SER A 84 -26.26 6.27 -6.79
N SER A 85 -27.43 6.54 -6.21
CA SER A 85 -27.87 7.88 -5.81
C SER A 85 -27.00 8.45 -4.69
N LEU A 86 -26.71 7.65 -3.65
CA LEU A 86 -25.85 8.07 -2.55
C LEU A 86 -24.41 8.30 -3.02
N ASN A 87 -23.85 7.37 -3.80
CA ASN A 87 -22.48 7.51 -4.32
C ASN A 87 -22.32 8.75 -5.22
N SER A 88 -23.28 8.96 -6.14
CA SER A 88 -23.32 10.15 -6.99
C SER A 88 -23.46 11.43 -6.18
N PHE A 89 -24.24 11.40 -5.09
CA PHE A 89 -24.35 12.53 -4.17
C PHE A 89 -23.03 12.81 -3.44
N LEU A 90 -22.38 11.79 -2.87
CA LEU A 90 -21.09 11.91 -2.19
C LEU A 90 -19.98 12.42 -3.13
N LYS A 91 -20.03 12.06 -4.41
CA LYS A 91 -19.15 12.63 -5.43
C LYS A 91 -19.35 14.13 -5.58
N ASN A 92 -20.60 14.58 -5.70
CA ASN A 92 -20.93 15.96 -6.07
C ASN A 92 -21.10 16.92 -4.89
N CYS A 93 -21.21 16.41 -3.66
CA CYS A 93 -21.41 17.24 -2.47
C CYS A 93 -20.21 18.17 -2.22
N SER A 94 -20.47 19.32 -1.59
CA SER A 94 -19.48 20.38 -1.30
C SER A 94 -18.52 20.04 -0.16
N ILE A 95 -17.94 18.84 -0.16
CA ILE A 95 -16.91 18.40 0.78
C ILE A 95 -15.57 18.35 0.05
N ASP A 96 -14.49 18.75 0.74
CA ASP A 96 -13.17 18.74 0.16
C ASP A 96 -12.74 17.35 -0.31
N LYS A 97 -12.02 17.31 -1.43
CA LYS A 97 -11.57 16.05 -2.03
C LYS A 97 -10.65 15.27 -1.10
N SER A 98 -9.80 15.94 -0.32
CA SER A 98 -8.88 15.25 0.59
C SER A 98 -9.61 14.49 1.69
N LEU A 99 -10.65 15.11 2.28
CA LEU A 99 -11.53 14.46 3.26
C LEU A 99 -12.30 13.28 2.64
N LYS A 100 -12.82 13.43 1.42
CA LYS A 100 -13.46 12.33 0.69
C LYS A 100 -12.51 11.15 0.51
N VAL A 101 -11.27 11.40 0.09
CA VAL A 101 -10.25 10.36 -0.10
C VAL A 101 -9.87 9.68 1.23
N LEU A 102 -9.84 10.44 2.32
CA LEU A 102 -9.48 9.92 3.64
C LEU A 102 -10.55 8.99 4.22
N HIS A 103 -11.83 9.34 4.05
CA HIS A 103 -12.91 8.64 4.73
C HIS A 103 -13.68 7.66 3.86
N LEU A 104 -13.91 7.92 2.57
CA LEU A 104 -14.78 7.08 1.74
C LEU A 104 -14.15 5.72 1.39
N ASP A 105 -14.99 4.69 1.32
CA ASP A 105 -14.59 3.35 0.90
C ASP A 105 -13.95 3.34 -0.50
N LYS A 106 -12.96 2.44 -0.67
CA LYS A 106 -12.18 2.29 -1.91
C LYS A 106 -13.06 2.04 -3.14
N ASN A 107 -14.21 1.36 -2.99
CA ASN A 107 -15.08 1.07 -4.11
C ASN A 107 -15.78 2.33 -4.59
N ILE A 108 -16.25 3.18 -3.66
CA ILE A 108 -16.87 4.48 -3.98
C ILE A 108 -15.82 5.39 -4.63
N LEU A 109 -14.61 5.45 -4.08
CA LEU A 109 -13.52 6.27 -4.63
C LEU A 109 -13.18 5.91 -6.09
N LYS A 110 -13.20 4.61 -6.41
CA LYS A 110 -12.95 4.10 -7.77
C LYS A 110 -14.15 4.26 -8.69
N SER A 111 -15.35 3.83 -8.28
CA SER A 111 -16.55 3.83 -9.12
C SER A 111 -16.97 5.24 -9.50
N GLU A 112 -16.87 6.19 -8.57
CA GLU A 112 -17.25 7.58 -8.80
C GLU A 112 -16.13 8.41 -9.42
N GLY A 113 -14.94 7.84 -9.61
CA GLY A 113 -13.78 8.53 -10.17
C GLY A 113 -13.24 9.65 -9.27
N ILE A 114 -13.51 9.59 -7.97
CA ILE A 114 -12.97 10.55 -6.98
C ILE A 114 -11.45 10.33 -6.86
N PHE A 115 -11.02 9.07 -6.78
CA PHE A 115 -9.62 8.68 -6.80
C PHE A 115 -9.41 7.34 -7.55
N PRO A 116 -9.38 7.37 -8.89
CA PRO A 116 -9.28 6.16 -9.72
C PRO A 116 -8.02 5.34 -9.44
N ASP A 117 -6.90 6.02 -9.18
CA ASP A 117 -5.59 5.41 -8.95
C ASP A 117 -5.38 4.89 -7.52
N TYR A 118 -6.42 4.87 -6.67
CA TYR A 118 -6.31 4.44 -5.26
C TYR A 118 -5.55 3.12 -5.11
N GLY A 119 -5.82 2.12 -5.97
CA GLY A 119 -5.16 0.83 -5.90
C GLY A 119 -3.65 0.88 -6.18
N ARG A 120 -3.22 1.73 -7.13
CA ARG A 120 -1.80 1.94 -7.44
C ARG A 120 -1.10 2.63 -6.27
N TYR A 121 -1.71 3.67 -5.71
CA TYR A 121 -1.15 4.39 -4.56
C TYR A 121 -1.08 3.51 -3.32
N GLN A 122 -2.13 2.74 -3.03
CA GLN A 122 -2.13 1.76 -1.93
C GLN A 122 -1.04 0.71 -2.11
N TYR A 123 -0.85 0.21 -3.34
CA TYR A 123 0.23 -0.73 -3.65
C TYR A 123 1.61 -0.11 -3.42
N ILE A 124 1.84 1.11 -3.92
CA ILE A 124 3.09 1.82 -3.72
C ILE A 124 3.34 2.03 -2.22
N ASP A 125 2.34 2.54 -1.50
CA ASP A 125 2.43 2.82 -0.07
C ASP A 125 2.73 1.55 0.75
N ALA A 126 2.01 0.46 0.49
CA ALA A 126 2.24 -0.84 1.12
C ALA A 126 3.64 -1.40 0.81
N ARG A 127 4.10 -1.27 -0.45
CA ARG A 127 5.44 -1.64 -0.88
C ARG A 127 6.51 -0.81 -0.18
N THR A 128 6.26 0.47 0.07
CA THR A 128 7.25 1.38 0.66
C THR A 128 7.26 1.43 2.19
N ARG A 129 6.17 1.04 2.86
CA ARG A 129 6.04 1.24 4.31
C ARG A 129 6.10 -0.03 5.16
N ILE A 130 5.56 -1.15 4.69
CA ILE A 130 5.28 -2.32 5.55
C ILE A 130 5.86 -3.63 5.00
N PHE A 131 5.98 -3.76 3.68
CA PHE A 131 6.46 -4.98 3.04
C PHE A 131 7.78 -4.79 2.27
N SER A 132 8.43 -3.63 2.40
CA SER A 132 9.81 -3.49 1.93
C SER A 132 10.73 -4.30 2.84
N VAL A 133 11.56 -5.15 2.23
CA VAL A 133 12.78 -5.61 2.89
C VAL A 133 13.77 -4.46 2.72
N ASP A 134 14.25 -3.90 3.83
CA ASP A 134 15.33 -2.91 3.81
C ASP A 134 16.61 -3.64 3.36
N SER A 135 16.78 -3.73 2.04
CA SER A 135 17.95 -4.35 1.41
C SER A 135 18.45 -3.48 0.26
N TYR A 136 19.72 -3.13 0.29
CA TYR A 136 20.39 -2.33 -0.72
C TYR A 136 20.86 -3.21 -1.87
N SER A 137 20.29 -2.98 -3.06
CA SER A 137 20.57 -3.77 -4.26
C SER A 137 21.47 -3.02 -5.25
N SER A 138 21.58 -1.69 -5.11
CA SER A 138 22.44 -0.86 -5.94
C SER A 138 23.79 -0.62 -5.26
N LEU A 139 24.89 -0.67 -6.04
CA LEU A 139 26.25 -0.45 -5.50
C LEU A 139 26.42 0.92 -4.82
N HIS A 140 25.66 1.93 -5.26
CA HIS A 140 25.74 3.27 -4.67
C HIS A 140 25.06 3.35 -3.30
N GLU A 141 24.06 2.52 -3.04
CA GLU A 141 23.25 2.56 -1.82
C GLU A 141 24.08 2.14 -0.59
N SER A 142 24.92 1.11 -0.74
CA SER A 142 25.84 0.64 0.30
C SER A 142 27.25 0.43 -0.26
N SER A 143 27.88 1.53 -0.66
CA SER A 143 29.21 1.50 -1.31
C SER A 143 30.29 0.86 -0.43
N GLU A 144 30.27 1.11 0.87
CA GLU A 144 31.19 0.49 1.83
C GLU A 144 30.95 -1.02 1.96
N GLY A 145 29.68 -1.43 2.10
CA GLY A 145 29.31 -2.83 2.25
C GLY A 145 29.72 -3.67 1.05
N PHE A 146 29.42 -3.19 -0.16
CA PHE A 146 29.85 -3.88 -1.38
C PHE A 146 31.36 -3.87 -1.57
N ALA A 147 32.06 -2.77 -1.24
CA ALA A 147 33.52 -2.73 -1.33
C ALA A 147 34.18 -3.75 -0.39
N LYS A 148 33.67 -3.86 0.85
CA LYS A 148 34.14 -4.84 1.83
C LYS A 148 33.85 -6.27 1.38
N TYR A 149 32.63 -6.54 0.91
CA TYR A 149 32.22 -7.83 0.38
C TYR A 149 33.13 -8.30 -0.76
N ILE A 150 33.39 -7.43 -1.74
CA ILE A 150 34.27 -7.73 -2.88
C ILE A 150 35.71 -7.94 -2.41
N SER A 151 36.20 -7.10 -1.49
CA SER A 151 37.58 -7.18 -1.00
C SER A 151 37.86 -8.48 -0.26
N GLU A 152 36.92 -8.97 0.54
CA GLU A 152 37.07 -10.27 1.24
C GLU A 152 37.17 -11.43 0.25
N ILE A 153 36.34 -11.44 -0.81
CA ILE A 153 36.41 -12.47 -1.84
C ILE A 153 37.77 -12.44 -2.55
N ILE A 154 38.23 -11.26 -2.97
CA ILE A 154 39.51 -11.13 -3.67
C ILE A 154 40.69 -11.54 -2.76
N SER A 155 40.68 -11.09 -1.50
CA SER A 155 41.69 -11.43 -0.50
C SER A 155 41.76 -12.94 -0.27
N PHE A 156 40.61 -13.60 -0.13
CA PHE A 156 40.54 -15.05 -0.01
C PHE A 156 41.04 -15.75 -1.28
N MET A 157 40.68 -15.26 -2.46
CA MET A 157 41.16 -15.86 -3.70
C MET A 157 42.68 -15.76 -3.82
N ASP A 158 43.31 -14.67 -3.36
CA ASP A 158 44.77 -14.52 -3.34
C ASP A 158 45.46 -15.50 -2.39
N LYS A 159 44.85 -15.75 -1.22
CA LYS A 159 45.35 -16.70 -0.22
C LYS A 159 44.21 -17.57 0.30
N PRO A 160 43.89 -18.66 -0.41
CA PRO A 160 42.78 -19.53 -0.01
C PRO A 160 43.05 -20.16 1.35
N GLU A 161 42.13 -19.92 2.28
CA GLU A 161 42.09 -20.57 3.59
C GLU A 161 40.86 -21.49 3.64
N ASN A 162 40.18 -21.56 4.79
CA ASN A 162 38.98 -22.38 4.94
C ASN A 162 37.76 -21.70 4.27
N PRO A 163 37.13 -22.32 3.25
CA PRO A 163 35.99 -21.70 2.55
C PRO A 163 34.77 -21.42 3.43
N SER A 164 34.56 -22.17 4.53
CA SER A 164 33.45 -21.90 5.46
C SER A 164 33.58 -20.53 6.12
N ASP A 165 34.80 -20.15 6.47
CA ASP A 165 35.08 -18.92 7.22
C ASP A 165 34.85 -17.68 6.31
N LEU A 166 35.15 -17.82 5.02
CA LEU A 166 34.77 -16.82 4.02
C LEU A 166 33.25 -16.68 3.94
N VAL A 167 32.51 -17.78 3.80
CA VAL A 167 31.03 -17.73 3.68
C VAL A 167 30.41 -17.08 4.90
N ASP A 168 30.82 -17.45 6.11
CA ASP A 168 30.35 -16.84 7.36
C ASP A 168 30.63 -15.34 7.40
N THR A 169 31.81 -14.92 6.94
CA THR A 169 32.18 -13.50 6.86
C THR A 169 31.32 -12.74 5.85
N LEU A 170 31.05 -13.33 4.69
CA LEU A 170 30.21 -12.74 3.64
C LEU A 170 28.75 -12.63 4.08
N ASP A 171 28.23 -13.62 4.81
CA ASP A 171 26.89 -13.59 5.39
C ASP A 171 26.79 -12.48 6.46
N GLN A 172 27.81 -12.33 7.32
CA GLN A 172 27.89 -11.23 8.28
C GLN A 172 27.90 -9.86 7.60
N ILE A 173 28.69 -9.67 6.54
CA ILE A 173 28.74 -8.41 5.78
C ILE A 173 27.37 -8.13 5.15
N THR A 174 26.73 -9.15 4.56
CA THR A 174 25.40 -9.01 3.93
C THR A 174 24.36 -8.56 4.95
N VAL A 175 24.39 -9.08 6.18
CA VAL A 175 23.48 -8.67 7.25
C VAL A 175 23.80 -7.29 7.81
N ILE A 176 25.07 -7.00 8.13
CA ILE A 176 25.49 -5.74 8.77
C ILE A 176 25.23 -4.53 7.86
N TYR A 177 25.46 -4.68 6.56
CA TYR A 177 25.29 -3.61 5.59
C TYR A 177 23.95 -3.70 4.84
N GLU A 178 23.03 -4.55 5.29
CA GLU A 178 21.70 -4.74 4.70
C GLU A 178 21.77 -4.94 3.18
N LEU A 179 22.71 -5.75 2.70
CA LEU A 179 22.91 -5.97 1.26
C LEU A 179 21.84 -6.93 0.72
N ASP A 180 21.36 -6.68 -0.50
CA ASP A 180 20.49 -7.63 -1.20
C ASP A 180 21.27 -8.92 -1.54
N ALA A 181 20.79 -10.05 -1.03
CA ALA A 181 21.46 -11.34 -1.18
C ALA A 181 21.57 -11.79 -2.65
N ASN A 182 20.59 -11.44 -3.50
CA ASN A 182 20.65 -11.76 -4.93
C ASN A 182 21.77 -10.97 -5.60
N ARG A 183 21.91 -9.68 -5.25
CA ARG A 183 22.99 -8.83 -5.74
C ARG A 183 24.36 -9.34 -5.31
N CYS A 184 24.52 -9.69 -4.03
CA CYS A 184 25.76 -10.28 -3.51
C CYS A 184 26.14 -11.57 -4.27
N THR A 185 25.16 -12.45 -4.51
CA THR A 185 25.35 -13.68 -5.30
C THR A 185 25.85 -13.36 -6.71
N LEU A 186 25.21 -12.42 -7.41
CA LEU A 186 25.63 -12.02 -8.76
C LEU A 186 27.05 -11.43 -8.80
N ILE A 187 27.42 -10.63 -7.79
CA ILE A 187 28.76 -10.07 -7.66
C ILE A 187 29.78 -11.19 -7.44
N MET A 188 29.50 -12.12 -6.53
CA MET A 188 30.36 -13.26 -6.25
C MET A 188 30.61 -14.11 -7.50
N LEU A 189 29.55 -14.47 -8.22
CA LEU A 189 29.65 -15.23 -9.47
C LEU A 189 30.49 -14.50 -10.54
N ASN A 190 30.35 -13.17 -10.63
CA ASN A 190 31.15 -12.36 -11.55
C ASN A 190 32.64 -12.36 -11.16
N ILE A 191 32.95 -12.28 -9.87
CA ILE A 191 34.33 -12.40 -9.39
C ILE A 191 34.89 -13.78 -9.72
N PHE A 192 34.16 -14.85 -9.38
CA PHE A 192 34.56 -16.25 -9.62
C PHE A 192 34.81 -16.57 -11.08
N ALA A 193 34.05 -15.96 -12.01
CA ALA A 193 34.27 -16.15 -13.45
C ALA A 193 35.72 -15.81 -13.87
N ASN A 194 36.41 -14.91 -13.17
CA ASN A 194 37.80 -14.55 -13.44
C ASN A 194 38.82 -15.59 -12.91
N PHE A 195 38.38 -16.54 -12.08
CA PHE A 195 39.25 -17.52 -11.40
C PHE A 195 38.98 -18.97 -11.81
N LEU A 196 37.93 -19.22 -12.61
CA LEU A 196 37.58 -20.58 -13.08
C LEU A 196 38.68 -21.27 -13.89
N GLY A 197 39.63 -20.53 -14.48
CA GLY A 197 40.75 -21.14 -15.22
C GLY A 197 41.82 -21.77 -14.31
N ASP A 198 42.17 -21.08 -13.22
CA ASP A 198 43.35 -21.39 -12.42
C ASP A 198 43.02 -21.92 -11.01
N LYS A 199 41.81 -21.62 -10.51
CA LYS A 199 41.38 -21.90 -9.13
C LYS A 199 39.96 -22.49 -9.09
N GLU A 200 39.63 -23.32 -10.07
CA GLU A 200 38.30 -23.94 -10.22
C GLU A 200 37.87 -24.68 -8.96
N ASP A 201 38.74 -25.53 -8.39
CA ASP A 201 38.43 -26.32 -7.19
C ASP A 201 38.08 -25.44 -5.99
N VAL A 202 38.81 -24.33 -5.82
CA VAL A 202 38.57 -23.36 -4.73
C VAL A 202 37.21 -22.68 -4.90
N VAL A 203 36.88 -22.27 -6.13
CA VAL A 203 35.58 -21.66 -6.46
C VAL A 203 34.44 -22.64 -6.16
N LEU A 204 34.58 -23.90 -6.59
CA LEU A 204 33.58 -24.94 -6.36
C LEU A 204 33.40 -25.23 -4.86
N ASP A 205 34.49 -25.26 -4.09
CA ASP A 205 34.43 -25.48 -2.64
C ASP A 205 33.77 -24.32 -1.89
N ILE A 206 34.00 -23.07 -2.30
CA ILE A 206 33.25 -21.93 -1.74
C ILE A 206 31.76 -22.07 -2.05
N CYS A 207 31.40 -22.35 -3.32
CA CYS A 207 30.00 -22.53 -3.72
C CYS A 207 29.32 -23.63 -2.90
N ARG A 208 29.98 -24.78 -2.67
CA ARG A 208 29.44 -25.87 -1.83
C ARG A 208 29.17 -25.47 -0.38
N ASN A 209 29.90 -24.49 0.14
CA ASN A 209 29.71 -23.98 1.50
C ASN A 209 28.63 -22.88 1.58
N CYS A 210 28.32 -22.21 0.47
CA CYS A 210 27.24 -21.25 0.41
C CYS A 210 25.87 -21.90 0.62
N SER A 211 25.10 -21.37 1.58
CA SER A 211 23.73 -21.80 1.89
C SER A 211 22.78 -21.70 0.69
N TRP A 212 22.95 -20.66 -0.14
CA TRP A 212 22.14 -20.42 -1.34
C TRP A 212 22.48 -21.34 -2.53
N TRP A 213 23.63 -22.02 -2.55
CA TRP A 213 24.01 -22.96 -3.61
C TRP A 213 23.46 -24.37 -3.37
N ARG A 214 23.15 -24.70 -2.11
CA ARG A 214 22.63 -26.02 -1.72
C ARG A 214 21.16 -26.14 -2.13
N THR A 215 20.90 -27.00 -3.11
CA THR A 215 19.58 -27.22 -3.72
C THR A 215 18.52 -27.76 -2.76
N GLN A 216 18.93 -28.29 -1.60
CA GLN A 216 18.02 -28.87 -0.60
C GLN A 216 17.32 -27.81 0.26
N ASP A 217 17.80 -26.55 0.31
CA ASP A 217 17.32 -25.53 1.26
C ASP A 217 16.88 -24.18 0.63
N SER A 218 16.97 -23.97 -0.68
CA SER A 218 16.76 -22.64 -1.29
C SER A 218 15.29 -22.31 -1.59
N ASN A 219 14.73 -21.30 -0.91
CA ASN A 219 13.31 -20.91 -0.94
C ASN A 219 13.03 -19.58 -1.69
N SER A 220 13.83 -19.24 -2.71
CA SER A 220 13.51 -18.14 -3.64
C SER A 220 13.54 -18.59 -5.10
N SER A 221 12.53 -18.18 -5.88
CA SER A 221 12.26 -18.71 -7.23
C SER A 221 13.35 -18.35 -8.26
N ILE A 222 14.08 -17.26 -8.08
CA ILE A 222 15.16 -16.84 -9.01
C ILE A 222 16.44 -17.61 -8.73
N GLN A 223 16.83 -17.76 -7.46
CA GLN A 223 18.02 -18.52 -7.08
C GLN A 223 17.85 -20.00 -7.44
N SER A 224 16.68 -20.59 -7.18
CA SER A 224 16.40 -21.97 -7.60
C SER A 224 16.47 -22.14 -9.12
N THR A 225 16.00 -21.15 -9.89
CA THR A 225 16.07 -21.18 -11.36
C THR A 225 17.51 -21.08 -11.86
N ILE A 226 18.32 -20.16 -11.32
CA ILE A 226 19.72 -20.00 -11.71
C ILE A 226 20.53 -21.23 -11.33
N ASN A 227 20.38 -21.75 -10.10
CA ASN A 227 21.07 -22.96 -9.66
C ASN A 227 20.62 -24.18 -10.47
N SER A 228 19.33 -24.34 -10.75
CA SER A 228 18.84 -25.43 -11.62
C SER A 228 19.38 -25.33 -13.05
N TYR A 229 19.52 -24.12 -13.58
CA TYR A 229 20.09 -23.90 -14.91
C TYR A 229 21.60 -24.22 -14.93
N LEU A 230 22.35 -23.78 -13.92
CA LEU A 230 23.81 -23.98 -13.85
C LEU A 230 24.20 -25.42 -13.46
N LEU A 231 23.41 -26.08 -12.61
CA LEU A 231 23.64 -27.47 -12.17
C LEU A 231 23.14 -28.51 -13.17
N ASN A 232 22.24 -28.15 -14.09
CA ASN A 232 21.88 -29.01 -15.22
C ASN A 232 22.97 -28.98 -16.31
N VAL A 233 24.15 -29.49 -15.98
CA VAL A 233 25.08 -30.02 -16.98
C VAL A 233 24.48 -31.31 -17.50
N ARG A 234 23.84 -31.23 -18.68
CA ARG A 234 23.41 -32.32 -19.57
C ARG A 234 23.45 -33.74 -18.97
N GLU A 235 22.29 -34.26 -18.57
CA GLU A 235 22.00 -35.68 -18.73
C GLU A 235 21.85 -35.98 -20.24
N GLU A 236 22.93 -35.86 -21.01
CA GLU A 236 23.05 -36.46 -22.32
C GLU A 236 24.27 -37.38 -22.29
N ASN A 237 23.96 -38.68 -22.32
CA ASN A 237 24.83 -39.86 -22.36
C ASN A 237 25.18 -40.49 -21.00
N ILE A 238 24.29 -41.36 -20.50
CA ILE A 238 24.47 -42.83 -20.40
C ILE A 238 23.08 -43.49 -20.53
#